data_AF-A0A1C6IV26-F1
#
_entry.id   AF-A0A1C6IV26-F1
#
_cell.length_a   1.000
_cell.length_b   1.000
_cell.length_c   1.000
_cell.angle_alpha   90.00
_cell.angle_beta   90.00
_cell.angle_gamma   90.00
#
_symmetry.space_group_name_H-M   'P 1'
#
loop_
_entity.id
_entity.type
_entity.pdbx_description
1 polymer ?
#
loop_
_entity_poly.entity_id
_entity_poly.type
_entity_poly.pdbx_seq_one_letter_code
_entity_poly.pdbx_strand_id
1 'polypeptide(L)'
;MSKVSFEDIGMVTATFAAREDMKPGQVVKITGNGEVGACTDGDAFCGLALSVRSGFAGVQVKGFACLPTSGTVTLGRVKLAADGTGGVKPVSTGGTEVLVVSADNSGHTAVVCL
;
A
#
# COMPACT_ATOMS: atom_id res chain seq x y z
N MET A 1 -2.79 15.29 -18.98
CA MET A 1 -1.68 14.30 -18.97
C MET A 1 -0.59 14.83 -18.05
N SER A 2 -0.24 14.09 -17.00
CA SER A 2 0.96 14.37 -16.21
C SER A 2 2.19 14.21 -17.11
N LYS A 3 3.16 15.12 -17.00
CA LYS A 3 4.45 15.02 -17.72
C LYS A 3 5.47 14.13 -16.99
N VAL A 4 5.10 13.59 -15.83
CA VAL A 4 5.95 12.77 -14.97
C VAL A 4 5.25 11.44 -14.72
N SER A 5 5.97 10.33 -14.91
CA SER A 5 5.51 8.98 -14.58
C SER A 5 6.42 8.36 -13.53
N PHE A 6 5.80 7.62 -12.61
CA PHE A 6 6.46 6.86 -11.56
C PHE A 6 6.12 5.36 -11.66
N GLU A 7 5.34 4.96 -12.66
CA GLU A 7 4.81 3.62 -12.81
C GLU A 7 5.96 2.59 -12.83
N ASP A 8 5.85 1.59 -11.95
CA ASP A 8 6.76 0.47 -11.76
C ASP A 8 8.23 0.81 -11.44
N ILE A 9 8.58 2.08 -11.24
CA ILE A 9 9.97 2.49 -10.96
C ILE A 9 10.41 1.91 -9.61
N GLY A 10 11.46 1.09 -9.65
CA GLY A 10 12.05 0.45 -8.46
C GLY A 10 11.16 -0.62 -7.82
N MET A 11 10.11 -1.07 -8.51
CA MET A 11 9.20 -2.10 -7.99
C MET A 11 9.97 -3.37 -7.64
N VAL A 12 9.84 -3.81 -6.38
CA VAL A 12 10.27 -5.14 -5.95
C VAL A 12 9.05 -5.90 -5.46
N THR A 13 8.78 -7.05 -6.09
CA THR A 13 7.69 -7.93 -5.71
C THR A 13 8.24 -9.18 -5.03
N ALA A 14 7.73 -9.49 -3.83
CA ALA A 14 8.02 -10.72 -3.12
C ALA A 14 6.76 -11.59 -3.03
N THR A 15 6.94 -12.91 -2.99
CA THR A 15 5.85 -13.87 -2.84
C THR A 15 5.71 -14.30 -1.39
N PHE A 16 4.47 -14.33 -0.90
CA PHE A 16 4.11 -14.73 0.45
C PHE A 16 2.95 -15.72 0.42
N ALA A 17 2.83 -16.54 1.47
CA ALA A 17 1.58 -17.24 1.75
C ALA A 17 0.50 -16.20 2.06
N ALA A 18 -0.68 -16.35 1.46
CA ALA A 18 -1.79 -15.41 1.63
C ALA A 18 -2.81 -15.97 2.63
N ARG A 19 -3.21 -15.15 3.60
CA ARG A 19 -4.39 -15.42 4.42
C ARG A 19 -5.66 -15.48 3.56
N GLU A 20 -6.67 -16.14 4.11
CA GLU A 20 -8.02 -16.16 3.55
C GLU A 20 -8.55 -14.72 3.41
N ASP A 21 -9.43 -14.51 2.42
CA ASP A 21 -10.09 -13.22 2.11
C ASP A 21 -9.20 -12.09 1.57
N MET A 22 -7.92 -12.37 1.30
CA MET A 22 -7.07 -11.38 0.63
C MET A 22 -7.51 -11.11 -0.81
N LYS A 23 -7.45 -9.83 -1.20
CA LYS A 23 -7.77 -9.34 -2.54
C LYS A 23 -6.58 -8.54 -3.10
N PRO A 24 -6.34 -8.54 -4.42
CA PRO A 24 -5.38 -7.63 -5.03
C PRO A 24 -5.83 -6.17 -4.87
N GLY A 25 -4.88 -5.25 -4.90
CA GLY A 25 -5.10 -3.81 -4.77
C GLY A 25 -5.16 -3.30 -3.32
N GLN A 26 -5.03 -4.17 -2.32
CA GLN A 26 -5.06 -3.78 -0.92
C GLN A 26 -3.67 -3.73 -0.28
N VAL A 27 -3.48 -2.84 0.69
CA VAL A 27 -2.30 -2.87 1.55
C VAL A 27 -2.36 -4.04 2.53
N VAL A 28 -1.19 -4.61 2.82
CA VAL A 28 -1.07 -5.85 3.61
C VAL A 28 -0.06 -5.70 4.74
N LYS A 29 -0.15 -6.60 5.71
CA LYS A 29 0.78 -6.73 6.83
C LYS A 29 1.30 -8.15 6.95
N ILE A 30 2.46 -8.32 7.58
CA ILE A 30 2.98 -9.65 7.95
C ILE A 30 2.12 -10.22 9.09
N THR A 31 1.57 -11.40 8.89
CA THR A 31 0.73 -12.11 9.89
C THR A 31 1.42 -13.33 10.49
N GLY A 32 2.53 -13.76 9.89
CA GLY A 32 3.30 -14.92 10.32
C GLY A 32 4.58 -15.07 9.50
N ASN A 33 5.34 -16.13 9.76
CA ASN A 33 6.57 -16.40 9.03
C ASN A 33 6.29 -16.68 7.54
N GLY A 34 6.71 -15.76 6.65
CA GLY A 34 6.45 -15.86 5.21
C GLY A 34 4.98 -15.67 4.81
N GLU A 35 4.15 -15.12 5.70
CA GLU A 35 2.71 -15.00 5.50
C GLU A 35 2.24 -13.54 5.60
N VAL A 36 1.33 -13.15 4.72
CA VAL A 36 0.68 -11.84 4.70
C VAL A 36 -0.83 -11.98 4.87
N GLY A 37 -1.44 -10.92 5.41
CA GLY A 37 -2.88 -10.76 5.52
C GLY A 37 -3.33 -9.33 5.22
N ALA A 38 -4.65 -9.16 5.04
CA ALA A 38 -5.24 -7.83 4.89
C ALA A 38 -4.98 -6.96 6.13
N CYS A 39 -4.72 -5.67 5.92
CA CYS A 39 -4.66 -4.72 7.01
C CYS A 39 -6.07 -4.38 7.55
N THR A 40 -6.14 -4.17 8.85
CA THR A 40 -7.26 -3.53 9.55
C THR A 40 -6.97 -2.04 9.78
N ASP A 41 -8.00 -1.29 10.16
CA ASP A 41 -7.88 0.15 10.36
C ASP A 41 -6.76 0.53 11.35
N GLY A 42 -5.88 1.45 10.93
CA GLY A 42 -4.77 1.94 11.74
C GLY A 42 -3.51 1.06 11.71
N ASP A 43 -3.52 -0.09 11.04
CA ASP A 43 -2.32 -0.92 10.91
C ASP A 43 -1.22 -0.22 10.11
N ALA A 44 0.04 -0.46 10.51
CA ALA A 44 1.17 -0.27 9.63
C ALA A 44 1.17 -1.37 8.55
N PHE A 45 1.34 -0.97 7.30
CA PHE A 45 1.40 -1.89 6.16
C PHE A 45 2.85 -2.09 5.71
N CYS A 46 3.13 -3.26 5.11
CA CYS A 46 4.45 -3.61 4.58
C CYS A 46 4.51 -3.65 3.05
N GLY A 47 3.38 -3.49 2.36
CA GLY A 47 3.33 -3.49 0.91
C GLY A 47 1.92 -3.49 0.34
N LEU A 48 1.84 -3.55 -0.99
CA LEU A 48 0.60 -3.62 -1.77
C LEU A 48 0.47 -5.00 -2.42
N ALA A 49 -0.65 -5.69 -2.20
CA ALA A 49 -0.92 -6.95 -2.90
C ALA A 49 -1.23 -6.68 -4.38
N LEU A 50 -0.33 -7.06 -5.29
CA LEU A 50 -0.54 -6.94 -6.74
C LEU A 50 -1.39 -8.09 -7.28
N SER A 51 -1.25 -9.27 -6.68
CA SER A 51 -1.99 -10.47 -7.07
C SER A 51 -2.24 -11.36 -5.85
N VAL A 52 -3.36 -12.07 -5.87
CA VAL A 52 -3.67 -13.13 -4.90
C VAL A 52 -4.23 -14.31 -5.69
N ARG A 53 -3.57 -15.46 -5.62
CA ARG A 53 -4.00 -16.68 -6.33
C ARG A 53 -3.45 -17.92 -5.66
N SER A 54 -4.25 -18.98 -5.62
CA SER A 54 -3.82 -20.32 -5.17
C SER A 54 -3.14 -20.32 -3.79
N GLY A 55 -3.62 -19.49 -2.85
CA GLY A 55 -3.06 -19.40 -1.49
C GLY A 55 -1.77 -18.56 -1.36
N PHE A 56 -1.37 -17.85 -2.41
CA PHE A 56 -0.19 -16.98 -2.40
C PHE A 56 -0.52 -15.57 -2.87
N ALA A 57 0.25 -14.61 -2.40
CA ALA A 57 0.17 -13.21 -2.83
C ALA A 57 1.51 -12.73 -3.38
N GLY A 58 1.47 -12.04 -4.52
CA GLY A 58 2.59 -11.22 -4.99
C GLY A 58 2.43 -9.82 -4.42
N VAL A 59 3.34 -9.42 -3.52
CA VAL A 59 3.26 -8.15 -2.80
C VAL A 59 4.41 -7.26 -3.25
N GLN A 60 4.08 -6.05 -3.70
CA GLN A 60 5.06 -5.00 -3.89
C GLN A 60 5.52 -4.49 -2.53
N VAL A 61 6.82 -4.58 -2.26
CA VAL A 61 7.43 -4.23 -0.97
C VAL A 61 8.38 -3.03 -1.07
N LYS A 62 8.69 -2.57 -2.29
CA LYS A 62 9.54 -1.40 -2.56
C LYS A 62 9.14 -0.71 -3.86
N GLY A 63 9.63 0.52 -4.02
CA GLY A 63 9.45 1.31 -5.23
C GLY A 63 8.14 2.09 -5.21
N PHE A 64 7.80 2.67 -6.35
CA PHE A 64 6.60 3.50 -6.46
C PHE A 64 5.35 2.65 -6.66
N ALA A 65 4.32 2.91 -5.85
CA ALA A 65 3.04 2.23 -5.88
C ALA A 65 1.90 3.26 -5.87
N CYS A 66 0.84 2.99 -6.64
CA CYS A 66 -0.40 3.75 -6.57
C CYS A 66 -1.32 3.09 -5.54
N LEU A 67 -1.61 3.79 -4.44
CA LEU A 67 -2.46 3.31 -3.36
C LEU A 67 -3.82 4.00 -3.38
N PRO A 68 -4.92 3.28 -3.16
CA PRO A 68 -6.21 3.87 -2.81
C PRO A 68 -6.08 4.62 -1.48
N THR A 69 -6.68 5.80 -1.38
CA THR A 69 -6.56 6.64 -0.19
C THR A 69 -7.90 7.09 0.34
N SER A 70 -8.03 7.15 1.65
CA SER A 70 -9.13 7.84 2.34
C SER A 70 -8.61 9.05 3.11
N GLY A 71 -9.41 10.12 3.12
CA GLY A 71 -9.00 11.42 3.64
C GLY A 71 -8.04 12.19 2.73
N THR A 72 -7.50 13.30 3.23
CA THR A 72 -6.63 14.19 2.47
C THR A 72 -5.17 13.87 2.69
N VAL A 73 -4.49 13.35 1.67
CA VAL A 73 -3.05 13.03 1.70
C VAL A 73 -2.24 14.23 1.21
N THR A 74 -1.15 14.52 1.93
CA THR A 74 -0.19 15.59 1.61
C THR A 74 1.06 15.02 0.94
N LEU A 75 1.76 15.87 0.18
CA LEU A 75 3.02 15.52 -0.49
C LEU A 75 4.21 15.51 0.49
N GLY A 76 5.25 14.75 0.15
CA GLY A 76 6.48 14.65 0.93
C GLY A 76 6.55 13.39 1.79
N ARG A 77 7.47 13.37 2.77
CA ARG A 77 7.56 12.26 3.74
C ARG A 77 6.44 12.40 4.76
N VAL A 78 5.54 11.42 4.78
CA VAL A 78 4.34 11.41 5.63
C VAL A 78 4.13 10.02 6.22
N LYS A 79 3.31 9.93 7.27
CA LYS A 79 2.89 8.65 7.85
C LYS A 79 1.48 8.31 7.37
N LEU A 80 1.35 7.12 6.81
CA LEU A 80 0.08 6.56 6.38
C LEU A 80 -0.18 5.26 7.14
N ALA A 81 -1.42 4.99 7.49
CA ALA A 81 -1.86 3.71 8.03
C ALA A 81 -2.96 3.13 7.14
N ALA A 82 -3.22 1.84 7.24
CA ALA A 82 -4.34 1.24 6.55
C ALA A 82 -5.68 1.86 7.01
N ASP A 83 -6.65 1.94 6.11
CA ASP A 83 -7.99 2.48 6.40
C ASP A 83 -9.04 1.40 6.71
N GLY A 84 -8.61 0.14 6.77
CA GLY A 84 -9.48 -1.02 7.01
C GLY A 84 -10.34 -1.45 5.82
N THR A 85 -10.26 -0.76 4.68
CA THR A 85 -10.99 -1.08 3.44
C THR A 85 -10.07 -1.47 2.28
N GLY A 86 -8.77 -1.56 2.57
CA GLY A 86 -7.71 -1.94 1.64
C GLY A 86 -6.85 -0.76 1.17
N GLY A 87 -7.27 0.47 1.44
CA GLY A 87 -6.52 1.69 1.16
C GLY A 87 -5.71 2.16 2.37
N VAL A 88 -5.23 3.40 2.26
CA VAL A 88 -4.46 4.08 3.31
C VAL A 88 -5.05 5.44 3.66
N LYS A 89 -4.82 5.88 4.90
CA LYS A 89 -5.20 7.19 5.41
C LYS A 89 -4.04 7.88 6.13
N PRO A 90 -3.97 9.22 6.14
CA PRO A 90 -2.96 9.94 6.89
C PRO A 90 -3.15 9.75 8.41
N VAL A 91 -2.05 9.60 9.14
CA VAL A 91 -2.03 9.49 10.60
C VAL A 91 -0.92 10.34 11.22
N SER A 92 -1.12 10.81 12.46
CA SER A 92 -0.11 11.58 13.19
C SER A 92 0.84 10.70 14.02
N THR A 93 0.41 9.49 14.38
CA THR A 93 1.18 8.52 15.17
C THR A 93 1.01 7.11 14.61
N GLY A 94 2.02 6.26 14.79
CA GLY A 94 2.04 4.91 14.20
C GLY A 94 2.19 4.93 12.67
N GLY A 95 1.63 3.91 12.01
CA GLY A 95 1.64 3.76 10.56
C GLY A 95 3.01 3.47 9.96
N THR A 96 3.07 3.58 8.63
CA THR A 96 4.25 3.43 7.80
C THR A 96 4.65 4.79 7.25
N GLU A 97 5.92 5.18 7.43
CA GLU A 97 6.45 6.40 6.82
C GLU A 97 6.80 6.12 5.35
N VAL A 98 6.23 6.91 4.43
CA VAL A 98 6.43 6.78 2.98
C VAL A 98 6.66 8.16 2.35
N LEU A 99 7.24 8.18 1.15
CA LEU A 99 7.34 9.40 0.36
C LEU A 99 6.17 9.49 -0.62
N VAL A 100 5.25 10.44 -0.42
CA VAL A 100 4.18 10.75 -1.36
C VAL A 100 4.69 11.73 -2.42
N VAL A 101 4.67 11.31 -3.68
CA VAL A 101 5.12 12.13 -4.83
C VAL A 101 3.97 12.67 -5.67
N SER A 102 2.77 12.09 -5.53
CA SER A 102 1.54 12.57 -6.15
C SER A 102 0.35 12.19 -5.27
N ALA A 103 -0.61 13.09 -5.13
CA ALA A 103 -1.86 12.84 -4.41
C ALA A 103 -3.03 13.41 -5.22
N ASP A 104 -3.94 12.55 -5.66
CA ASP A 104 -5.22 12.91 -6.23
C ASP A 104 -6.31 12.67 -5.17
N ASN A 105 -6.53 13.69 -4.35
CA ASN A 105 -7.52 13.62 -3.27
C ASN A 105 -8.97 13.58 -3.79
N SER A 106 -9.23 13.97 -5.04
CA SER A 106 -10.56 13.87 -5.65
C SER A 106 -10.80 12.49 -6.25
N GLY A 107 -9.77 11.88 -6.83
CA GLY A 107 -9.78 10.50 -7.33
C GLY A 107 -9.47 9.43 -6.27
N HIS A 108 -9.20 9.84 -5.03
CA HIS A 108 -8.87 8.96 -3.90
C HIS A 108 -7.67 8.05 -4.17
N THR A 109 -6.60 8.59 -4.75
CA THR A 109 -5.36 7.86 -4.99
C THR A 109 -4.11 8.67 -4.65
N ALA A 110 -3.03 7.98 -4.26
CA ALA A 110 -1.72 8.59 -4.08
C ALA A 110 -0.62 7.67 -4.61
N VAL A 111 0.39 8.27 -5.24
CA VAL A 111 1.62 7.58 -5.62
C VAL A 111 2.63 7.76 -4.50
N VAL A 112 3.06 6.64 -3.91
CA VAL A 112 4.01 6.60 -2.80
C VAL A 112 5.25 5.78 -3.17
N CYS A 113 6.41 6.14 -2.64
CA CYS A 113 7.55 5.24 -2.58
C CYS A 113 7.50 4.46 -1.26
N LEU A 114 7.37 3.13 -1.37
CA LEU A 114 7.43 2.17 -0.28
C LEU A 114 8.85 1.97 0.23
#